data_AF-A0A2E3MBV4-F1
#
_entry.id   AF-A0A2E3MBV4-F1
#
_cell.length_a   1.000
_cell.length_b   1.000
_cell.length_c   1.000
_cell.angle_alpha   90.00
_cell.angle_beta   90.00
_cell.angle_gamma   90.00
#
_symmetry.space_group_name_H-M   'P 1'
#
loop_
_entity.id
_entity.type
_entity.pdbx_description
1 polymer ?
#
loop_
_entity_poly.entity_id
_entity_poly.type
_entity_poly.pdbx_seq_one_letter_code
_entity_poly.pdbx_strand_id
1 'polypeptide(L)'
;MRPLIAALIMALCLTSSTAAMAEGSSEEHWLRRTVLVEERTAIWCTTCAEIDPELAIVAKSHGARTAIVGLHVEDAFENDASLARIEYQKQIDDSPYGTPTFFVDGIKTAEGYDAWGDVQQRILSQENSRSSPEEMAMILTGENIQLPTPDYGQITLMIIEHDKAVPAGVDNPGEDVRDRVLVGMRVINTEGNITEYGDLELPELWSLVMIHEPVEGGSPYGVVEISNIDYEEDSNNELLLIVAFCVLLGGLLVFIPAKNSLNTEEE
;
A
#
# COMPACT_ATOMS: atom_id res chain seq x y z
N MET A 1 10.63 33.48 37.76
CA MET A 1 9.98 32.51 36.84
C MET A 1 9.87 32.99 35.40
N ARG A 2 9.38 34.21 35.12
CA ARG A 2 9.31 34.77 33.75
C ARG A 2 10.62 34.82 32.93
N PRO A 3 11.80 35.16 33.50
CA PRO A 3 13.04 35.20 32.71
C PRO A 3 13.58 33.81 32.35
N LEU A 4 13.25 32.78 33.15
CA LEU A 4 13.63 31.39 32.88
C LEU A 4 12.83 30.80 31.71
N ILE A 5 11.55 31.16 31.61
CA ILE A 5 10.68 30.72 30.50
C ILE A 5 11.10 31.39 29.19
N ALA A 6 11.48 32.68 29.22
CA ALA A 6 11.98 33.38 28.03
C ALA A 6 13.32 32.80 27.53
N ALA A 7 14.21 32.41 28.44
CA ALA A 7 15.48 31.76 28.09
C ALA A 7 15.25 30.36 27.49
N LEU A 8 14.28 29.60 28.00
CA LEU A 8 13.92 28.28 27.47
C LEU A 8 13.35 28.38 26.04
N ILE A 9 12.46 29.35 25.80
CA ILE A 9 11.86 29.58 24.46
C ILE A 9 12.93 30.03 23.46
N MET A 10 13.85 30.90 23.87
CA MET A 10 14.93 31.36 22.99
C MET A 10 15.93 30.24 22.65
N ALA A 11 16.20 29.32 23.58
CA ALA A 11 17.00 28.12 23.33
C ALA A 11 16.31 27.13 22.37
N LEU A 12 14.98 26.99 22.46
CA LEU A 12 14.16 26.18 21.55
C LEU A 12 14.09 26.78 20.12
N CYS A 13 14.21 28.10 19.97
CA CYS A 13 14.23 28.76 18.66
C CYS A 13 15.62 28.80 18.00
N LEU A 14 16.69 28.44 18.73
CA LEU A 14 18.08 28.46 18.26
C LEU A 14 18.60 27.10 17.77
N THR A 15 17.77 26.05 17.79
CA THR A 15 18.06 24.82 17.02
C THR A 15 17.75 25.08 15.56
N SER A 16 18.59 25.90 14.94
CA SER A 16 18.62 26.16 13.51
C SER A 16 18.72 24.85 12.75
N SER A 17 17.68 24.60 11.96
CA SER A 17 17.68 23.92 10.67
C SER A 17 19.02 23.31 10.28
N THR A 18 19.21 22.03 10.57
CA THR A 18 20.12 21.20 9.77
C THR A 18 19.60 21.25 8.35
N ALA A 19 20.22 22.07 7.50
CA ALA A 19 20.15 21.92 6.07
C ALA A 19 20.78 20.56 5.76
N ALA A 20 19.94 19.53 5.72
CA ALA A 20 20.32 18.25 5.13
C ALA A 20 20.63 18.54 3.67
N MET A 21 21.90 18.37 3.30
CA MET A 21 22.25 18.26 1.90
C MET A 21 21.50 17.02 1.39
N ALA A 22 20.56 17.22 0.47
CA ALA A 22 19.86 16.15 -0.22
C ALA A 22 20.83 15.43 -1.16
N GLU A 23 21.71 14.63 -0.58
CA GLU A 23 22.25 13.45 -1.22
C GLU A 23 21.07 12.46 -1.19
N GLY A 24 20.54 12.09 -2.37
CA GLY A 24 19.27 11.37 -2.48
C GLY A 24 19.17 10.25 -1.46
N SER A 25 18.25 10.38 -0.51
CA SER A 25 18.09 9.40 0.55
C SER A 25 17.69 8.08 -0.08
N SER A 26 18.60 7.10 0.00
CA SER A 26 18.32 5.73 -0.38
C SER A 26 17.37 5.14 0.66
N GLU A 27 16.19 4.71 0.24
CA GLU A 27 15.21 4.07 1.12
C GLU A 27 15.22 2.56 0.91
N GLU A 28 15.36 1.82 2.02
CA GLU A 28 15.34 0.35 2.00
C GLU A 28 13.97 -0.17 2.44
N HIS A 29 13.37 -0.98 1.59
CA HIS A 29 12.07 -1.58 1.82
C HIS A 29 12.18 -3.10 1.84
N TRP A 30 12.19 -3.63 3.06
CA TRP A 30 12.33 -5.04 3.37
C TRP A 30 11.06 -5.82 3.07
N LEU A 31 11.19 -7.07 2.62
CA LEU A 31 10.08 -8.01 2.50
C LEU A 31 9.31 -8.09 3.83
N ARG A 32 7.98 -8.19 3.73
CA ARG A 32 7.07 -8.31 4.86
C ARG A 32 6.17 -9.52 4.70
N ARG A 33 5.28 -9.69 5.68
CA ARG A 33 4.19 -10.69 5.65
C ARG A 33 2.97 -10.19 4.88
N THR A 34 3.18 -9.25 3.95
CA THR A 34 2.11 -8.69 3.15
C THR A 34 1.44 -9.82 2.36
N VAL A 35 0.12 -9.86 2.36
CA VAL A 35 -0.66 -10.82 1.59
C VAL A 35 -0.83 -10.29 0.18
N LEU A 36 -0.43 -11.06 -0.81
CA LEU A 36 -0.63 -10.70 -2.21
C LEU A 36 -2.04 -11.13 -2.64
N VAL A 37 -2.81 -10.18 -3.16
CA VAL A 37 -4.13 -10.39 -3.75
C VAL A 37 -4.08 -9.92 -5.18
N GLU A 38 -4.37 -10.81 -6.11
CA GLU A 38 -4.36 -10.51 -7.54
C GLU A 38 -5.77 -10.73 -8.08
N GLU A 39 -6.32 -9.71 -8.72
CA GLU A 39 -7.62 -9.76 -9.38
C GLU A 39 -7.42 -9.83 -10.89
N ARG A 40 -7.97 -10.84 -11.55
CA ARG A 40 -8.18 -10.80 -13.00
C ARG A 40 -9.45 -10.01 -13.27
N THR A 41 -9.32 -8.88 -13.96
CA THR A 41 -10.37 -7.88 -14.14
C THR A 41 -10.45 -7.40 -15.59
N ALA A 42 -11.49 -6.64 -15.90
CA ALA A 42 -11.65 -5.97 -17.19
C ALA A 42 -12.49 -4.70 -17.06
N ILE A 43 -12.22 -3.70 -17.91
CA ILE A 43 -12.95 -2.43 -17.95
C ILE A 43 -14.44 -2.67 -18.19
N TRP A 44 -14.79 -3.56 -19.11
CA TRP A 44 -16.17 -3.86 -19.52
C TRP A 44 -16.95 -4.74 -18.52
N CYS A 45 -16.28 -5.26 -17.49
CA CYS A 45 -16.87 -6.15 -16.52
C CYS A 45 -17.70 -5.37 -15.48
N THR A 46 -19.03 -5.49 -15.53
CA THR A 46 -19.95 -4.81 -14.59
C THR A 46 -19.66 -5.17 -13.13
N THR A 47 -19.49 -6.46 -12.84
CA THR A 47 -19.20 -6.92 -11.48
C THR A 47 -17.85 -6.43 -10.96
N CYS A 48 -16.85 -6.30 -11.84
CA CYS A 48 -15.54 -5.78 -11.47
C CYS A 48 -15.63 -4.29 -11.11
N ALA A 49 -16.37 -3.52 -11.91
CA ALA A 49 -16.65 -2.12 -11.63
C ALA A 49 -17.42 -1.89 -10.32
N GLU A 50 -18.26 -2.84 -9.89
CA GLU A 50 -18.95 -2.77 -8.59
C GLU A 50 -18.01 -3.03 -7.40
N ILE A 51 -16.98 -3.88 -7.58
CA ILE A 51 -16.04 -4.29 -6.51
C ILE A 51 -14.84 -3.34 -6.42
N ASP A 52 -14.44 -2.68 -7.50
CA ASP A 52 -13.26 -1.80 -7.58
C ASP A 52 -13.18 -0.77 -6.42
N PRO A 53 -14.25 -0.02 -6.06
CA PRO A 53 -14.21 0.90 -4.92
C PRO A 53 -14.02 0.18 -3.57
N GLU A 54 -14.52 -1.06 -3.44
CA GLU A 54 -14.33 -1.86 -2.23
C GLU A 54 -12.87 -2.31 -2.06
N LEU A 55 -12.18 -2.63 -3.17
CA LEU A 55 -10.76 -3.03 -3.16
C LEU A 55 -9.87 -1.90 -2.66
N ALA A 56 -10.12 -0.66 -3.12
CA ALA A 56 -9.41 0.52 -2.64
C ALA A 56 -9.60 0.74 -1.13
N ILE A 57 -10.82 0.56 -0.63
CA ILE A 57 -11.12 0.65 0.82
C ILE A 57 -10.40 -0.44 1.61
N VAL A 58 -10.34 -1.68 1.09
CA VAL A 58 -9.66 -2.78 1.77
C VAL A 58 -8.15 -2.61 1.77
N ALA A 59 -7.56 -2.17 0.67
CA ALA A 59 -6.15 -1.80 0.63
C ALA A 59 -5.82 -0.76 1.71
N LYS A 60 -6.65 0.30 1.80
CA LYS A 60 -6.52 1.33 2.83
C LYS A 60 -6.68 0.78 4.26
N SER A 61 -7.64 -0.11 4.46
CA SER A 61 -7.98 -0.66 5.79
C SER A 61 -6.96 -1.69 6.30
N HIS A 62 -6.38 -2.48 5.40
CA HIS A 62 -5.32 -3.43 5.75
C HIS A 62 -3.94 -2.77 5.81
N GLY A 63 -3.78 -1.62 5.16
CA GLY A 63 -2.52 -0.88 5.07
C GLY A 63 -1.44 -1.77 4.46
N ALA A 64 -0.22 -1.70 5.00
CA ALA A 64 0.92 -2.48 4.51
C ALA A 64 0.78 -4.03 4.67
N ARG A 65 -0.35 -4.55 5.15
CA ARG A 65 -0.60 -6.00 5.34
C ARG A 65 -1.13 -6.69 4.09
N THR A 66 -1.67 -5.96 3.13
CA THR A 66 -2.22 -6.54 1.90
C THR A 66 -1.77 -5.71 0.71
N ALA A 67 -1.31 -6.36 -0.35
CA ALA A 67 -1.02 -5.76 -1.64
C ALA A 67 -2.04 -6.27 -2.66
N ILE A 68 -2.84 -5.38 -3.24
CA ILE A 68 -3.85 -5.72 -4.24
C ILE A 68 -3.37 -5.27 -5.62
N VAL A 69 -3.46 -6.17 -6.61
CA VAL A 69 -3.00 -5.97 -7.99
C VAL A 69 -4.11 -6.33 -8.98
N GLY A 70 -4.47 -5.41 -9.87
CA GLY A 70 -5.40 -5.62 -10.97
C GLY A 70 -4.69 -6.07 -12.24
N LEU A 71 -5.03 -7.28 -12.71
CA LEU A 71 -4.54 -7.90 -13.95
C LEU A 71 -5.64 -7.77 -15.02
N HIS A 72 -5.48 -6.82 -15.93
CA HIS A 72 -6.46 -6.56 -16.97
C HIS A 72 -6.35 -7.56 -18.12
N VAL A 73 -7.50 -8.07 -18.58
CA VAL A 73 -7.63 -9.00 -19.71
C VAL A 73 -8.65 -8.52 -20.72
N GLU A 74 -8.37 -8.75 -22.00
CA GLU A 74 -9.27 -8.51 -23.13
C GLU A 74 -9.85 -7.09 -23.18
N ASP A 75 -9.08 -6.09 -22.76
CA ASP A 75 -9.47 -4.68 -22.77
C ASP A 75 -8.29 -3.75 -23.09
N ALA A 76 -8.50 -2.44 -22.93
CA ALA A 76 -7.50 -1.43 -23.27
C ALA A 76 -6.34 -1.31 -22.27
N PHE A 77 -6.43 -1.94 -21.10
CA PHE A 77 -5.38 -1.96 -20.08
C PHE A 77 -4.59 -3.27 -20.05
N GLU A 78 -5.03 -4.30 -20.80
CA GLU A 78 -4.24 -5.50 -21.05
C GLU A 78 -2.84 -5.13 -21.58
N ASN A 79 -1.82 -5.75 -20.98
CA ASN A 79 -0.42 -5.54 -21.35
C ASN A 79 0.42 -6.81 -21.11
N ASP A 80 1.67 -6.78 -21.58
CA ASP A 80 2.60 -7.90 -21.45
C ASP A 80 2.86 -8.30 -19.98
N ALA A 81 2.81 -7.36 -19.03
CA ALA A 81 2.98 -7.65 -17.61
C ALA A 81 1.81 -8.46 -17.05
N SER A 82 0.57 -8.05 -17.35
CA SER A 82 -0.64 -8.78 -16.96
C SER A 82 -0.68 -10.17 -17.58
N LEU A 83 -0.38 -10.27 -18.88
CA LEU A 83 -0.34 -11.55 -19.58
C LEU A 83 0.74 -12.50 -19.04
N ALA A 84 1.95 -11.99 -18.80
CA ALA A 84 3.03 -12.79 -18.23
C ALA A 84 2.72 -13.23 -16.79
N ARG A 85 2.09 -12.37 -15.98
CA ARG A 85 1.68 -12.73 -14.62
C ARG A 85 0.56 -13.78 -14.60
N ILE A 86 -0.40 -13.67 -15.51
CA ILE A 86 -1.45 -14.68 -15.72
C ILE A 86 -0.83 -16.01 -16.15
N GLU A 87 0.16 -15.99 -17.04
CA GLU A 87 0.87 -17.21 -17.46
C GLU A 87 1.64 -17.86 -16.30
N TYR A 88 2.24 -17.06 -15.42
CA TYR A 88 2.81 -17.56 -14.17
C TYR A 88 1.76 -18.23 -13.26
N GLN A 89 0.57 -17.63 -13.10
CA GLN A 89 -0.51 -18.25 -12.30
C GLN A 89 -0.97 -19.61 -12.87
N LYS A 90 -0.96 -19.77 -14.20
CA LYS A 90 -1.37 -21.02 -14.87
C LYS A 90 -0.43 -22.20 -14.59
N GLN A 91 0.79 -21.95 -14.11
CA GLN A 91 1.70 -23.03 -13.71
C GLN A 91 1.14 -23.84 -12.53
N ILE A 92 0.31 -23.21 -11.68
CA ILE A 92 -0.42 -23.88 -10.60
C ILE A 92 -1.78 -24.38 -11.07
N ASP A 93 -2.52 -23.54 -11.79
CA ASP A 93 -3.87 -23.85 -12.24
C ASP A 93 -4.21 -23.16 -13.58
N ASP A 94 -4.21 -23.97 -14.64
CA ASP A 94 -4.53 -23.54 -16.01
C ASP A 94 -6.04 -23.61 -16.33
N SER A 95 -6.89 -23.61 -15.32
CA SER A 95 -8.35 -23.55 -15.54
C SER A 95 -8.73 -22.23 -16.23
N PRO A 96 -9.69 -22.24 -17.15
CA PRO A 96 -10.23 -21.01 -17.72
C PRO A 96 -11.05 -20.27 -16.64
N TYR A 97 -10.73 -19.00 -16.44
CA TYR A 97 -11.37 -18.13 -15.45
C TYR A 97 -12.05 -16.95 -16.11
N GLY A 98 -13.23 -16.57 -15.61
CA GLY A 98 -13.87 -15.31 -15.97
C GLY A 98 -13.34 -14.12 -15.17
N THR A 99 -13.95 -12.96 -15.37
CA THR A 99 -13.72 -11.74 -14.58
C THR A 99 -14.95 -11.42 -13.71
N PRO A 100 -14.80 -11.03 -12.44
CA PRO A 100 -13.55 -10.99 -11.69
C PRO A 100 -13.17 -12.38 -11.16
N THR A 101 -11.86 -12.66 -11.10
CA THR A 101 -11.32 -13.83 -10.38
C THR A 101 -10.19 -13.41 -9.45
N PHE A 102 -10.25 -13.83 -8.20
CA PHE A 102 -9.29 -13.46 -7.17
C PHE A 102 -8.35 -14.60 -6.82
N PHE A 103 -7.06 -14.27 -6.77
CA PHE A 103 -5.99 -15.14 -6.31
C PHE A 103 -5.38 -14.53 -5.05
N VAL A 104 -5.30 -15.33 -3.98
CA VAL A 104 -4.61 -14.91 -2.76
C VAL A 104 -3.38 -15.78 -2.63
N ASP A 105 -2.21 -15.14 -2.67
CA ASP A 105 -0.90 -15.80 -2.64
C ASP A 105 -0.77 -16.89 -3.72
N GLY A 106 -1.11 -16.52 -4.96
CA GLY A 106 -1.04 -17.40 -6.13
C GLY A 106 -2.10 -18.52 -6.18
N ILE A 107 -3.00 -18.61 -5.20
CA ILE A 107 -4.04 -19.64 -5.14
C ILE A 107 -5.40 -19.03 -5.49
N LYS A 108 -6.09 -19.60 -6.50
CA LYS A 108 -7.45 -19.23 -6.85
C LYS A 108 -8.34 -19.35 -5.61
N THR A 109 -8.91 -18.23 -5.18
CA THR A 109 -9.71 -18.15 -3.96
C THR A 109 -11.18 -18.07 -4.29
N ALA A 110 -11.55 -17.21 -5.23
CA ALA A 110 -12.95 -17.02 -5.58
C ALA A 110 -13.13 -16.38 -6.97
N GLU A 111 -14.34 -16.44 -7.51
CA GLU A 111 -14.72 -15.97 -8.86
C GLU A 111 -16.16 -15.44 -8.84
N GLY A 112 -16.42 -14.28 -9.44
CA GLY A 112 -17.72 -13.60 -9.44
C GLY A 112 -17.94 -12.65 -8.25
N TYR A 113 -19.16 -12.10 -8.08
CA TYR A 113 -19.44 -11.07 -7.06
C TYR A 113 -19.43 -11.59 -5.63
N ASP A 114 -20.04 -12.76 -5.40
CA ASP A 114 -20.16 -13.36 -4.06
C ASP A 114 -18.80 -13.84 -3.49
N ALA A 115 -17.73 -13.68 -4.26
CA ALA A 115 -16.36 -14.06 -3.98
C ALA A 115 -15.69 -13.29 -2.85
N TRP A 116 -16.12 -12.05 -2.60
CA TRP A 116 -15.32 -11.12 -1.81
C TRP A 116 -15.21 -11.51 -0.33
N GLY A 117 -16.29 -12.07 0.24
CA GLY A 117 -16.26 -12.59 1.60
C GLY A 117 -15.24 -13.71 1.80
N ASP A 118 -15.06 -14.57 0.79
CA ASP A 118 -14.08 -15.66 0.82
C ASP A 118 -12.65 -15.12 0.70
N VAL A 119 -12.44 -14.08 -0.11
CA VAL A 119 -11.14 -13.39 -0.23
C VAL A 119 -10.73 -12.78 1.11
N GLN A 120 -11.62 -12.04 1.79
CA GLN A 120 -11.32 -11.47 3.10
C GLN A 120 -10.98 -12.54 4.16
N GLN A 121 -11.75 -13.64 4.19
CA GLN A 121 -11.44 -14.76 5.09
C GLN A 121 -10.07 -15.37 4.80
N ARG A 122 -9.74 -15.52 3.52
CA ARG A 122 -8.44 -16.06 3.10
C ARG A 122 -7.30 -15.11 3.47
N ILE A 123 -7.44 -13.80 3.27
CA ILE A 123 -6.47 -12.78 3.69
C ILE A 123 -6.20 -12.93 5.19
N LEU A 124 -7.23 -12.92 6.03
CA LEU A 124 -7.09 -13.08 7.49
C LEU A 124 -6.40 -14.39 7.88
N SER A 125 -6.72 -15.49 7.19
CA SER A 125 -6.07 -16.77 7.42
C SER A 125 -4.58 -16.75 7.04
N GLN A 126 -4.20 -16.07 5.95
CA GLN A 126 -2.81 -15.94 5.53
C GLN A 126 -2.03 -15.01 6.46
N GLU A 127 -2.61 -13.88 6.86
CA GLU A 127 -2.02 -12.97 7.85
C GLU A 127 -1.63 -13.70 9.15
N ASN A 128 -2.45 -14.66 9.60
CA ASN A 128 -2.21 -15.39 10.86
C ASN A 128 -1.25 -16.59 10.72
N SER A 129 -1.08 -17.15 9.53
CA SER A 129 -0.31 -18.41 9.34
C SER A 129 1.10 -18.21 8.79
N ARG A 130 1.44 -17.00 8.32
CA ARG A 130 2.73 -16.71 7.68
C ARG A 130 3.91 -16.71 8.66
N SER A 131 4.99 -17.35 8.23
CA SER A 131 6.32 -17.18 8.83
C SER A 131 6.88 -15.78 8.54
N SER A 132 7.96 -15.38 9.23
CA SER A 132 8.72 -14.21 8.78
C SER A 132 9.31 -14.47 7.39
N PRO A 133 9.25 -13.49 6.48
CA PRO A 133 9.98 -13.56 5.22
C PRO A 133 11.49 -13.46 5.46
N GLU A 134 12.27 -13.67 4.40
CA GLU A 134 13.71 -13.44 4.42
C GLU A 134 14.06 -11.95 4.50
N GLU A 135 15.26 -11.68 5.01
CA GLU A 135 15.83 -10.34 5.07
C GLU A 135 16.37 -9.93 3.70
N MET A 136 15.45 -9.60 2.79
CA MET A 136 15.75 -9.02 1.48
C MET A 136 15.04 -7.68 1.33
N ALA A 137 15.71 -6.69 0.76
CA ALA A 137 15.19 -5.34 0.59
C ALA A 137 15.28 -4.86 -0.85
N MET A 138 14.23 -4.18 -1.30
CA MET A 138 14.29 -3.30 -2.45
C MET A 138 14.89 -1.96 -2.01
N ILE A 139 15.77 -1.40 -2.83
CA ILE A 139 16.38 -0.11 -2.57
C ILE A 139 15.86 0.89 -3.59
N LEU A 140 15.22 1.95 -3.10
CA LEU A 140 14.70 3.04 -3.92
C LEU A 140 15.62 4.27 -3.77
N THR A 141 16.09 4.82 -4.89
CA THR A 141 16.90 6.04 -4.91
C THR A 141 16.33 7.00 -5.95
N GLY A 142 15.43 7.88 -5.53
CA GLY A 142 14.58 8.63 -6.45
C GLY A 142 13.66 7.67 -7.19
N GLU A 143 13.71 7.68 -8.53
CA GLU A 143 12.96 6.74 -9.38
C GLU A 143 13.74 5.46 -9.70
N ASN A 144 15.02 5.37 -9.29
CA ASN A 144 15.82 4.19 -9.58
C ASN A 144 15.54 3.08 -8.56
N ILE A 145 15.17 1.91 -9.07
CA ILE A 145 14.79 0.73 -8.29
C ILE A 145 15.89 -0.32 -8.40
N GLN A 146 16.51 -0.67 -7.28
CA GLN A 146 17.46 -1.78 -7.19
C GLN A 146 16.82 -2.93 -6.42
N LEU A 147 16.85 -4.12 -7.02
CA LEU A 147 16.30 -5.35 -6.47
C LEU A 147 17.43 -6.32 -6.12
N PRO A 148 17.27 -7.14 -5.07
CA PRO A 148 18.23 -8.17 -4.71
C PRO A 148 18.17 -9.36 -5.70
N THR A 149 19.25 -10.11 -5.80
CA THR A 149 19.25 -11.43 -6.43
C THR A 149 18.94 -12.49 -5.37
N PRO A 150 17.89 -13.31 -5.55
CA PRO A 150 17.51 -14.30 -4.55
C PRO A 150 18.39 -15.56 -4.63
N ASP A 151 18.59 -16.24 -3.49
CA ASP A 151 19.33 -17.52 -3.45
C ASP A 151 18.52 -18.69 -4.04
N TYR A 152 17.18 -18.60 -4.01
CA TYR A 152 16.24 -19.56 -4.58
C TYR A 152 14.93 -18.87 -5.00
N GLY A 153 14.15 -19.53 -5.87
CA GLY A 153 12.95 -18.93 -6.43
C GLY A 153 13.29 -17.78 -7.38
N GLN A 154 12.49 -16.71 -7.33
CA GLN A 154 12.68 -15.49 -8.10
C GLN A 154 12.18 -14.27 -7.32
N ILE A 155 12.70 -13.09 -7.67
CA ILE A 155 12.13 -11.81 -7.25
C ILE A 155 11.31 -11.25 -8.41
N THR A 156 10.04 -10.96 -8.15
CA THR A 156 9.16 -10.25 -9.08
C THR A 156 8.88 -8.87 -8.51
N LEU A 157 9.14 -7.84 -9.30
CA LEU A 157 8.71 -6.48 -9.05
C LEU A 157 7.53 -6.16 -9.96
N MET A 158 6.44 -5.70 -9.39
CA MET A 158 5.27 -5.19 -10.10
C MET A 158 5.19 -3.68 -9.95
N ILE A 159 4.91 -2.99 -11.05
CA ILE A 159 4.60 -1.56 -11.08
C ILE A 159 3.12 -1.41 -11.35
N ILE A 160 2.46 -0.73 -10.43
CA ILE A 160 1.03 -0.57 -10.38
C ILE A 160 0.71 0.91 -10.56
N GLU A 161 -0.21 1.23 -11.46
CA GLU A 161 -0.75 2.58 -11.63
C GLU A 161 -2.07 2.72 -10.88
N HIS A 162 -2.21 3.80 -10.12
CA HIS A 162 -3.46 4.20 -9.47
C HIS A 162 -4.20 5.23 -10.32
N ASP A 163 -5.53 5.29 -10.18
CA ASP A 163 -6.40 6.22 -10.90
C ASP A 163 -6.16 6.27 -12.42
N LYS A 164 -5.88 5.11 -13.04
CA LYS A 164 -5.57 5.01 -14.47
C LYS A 164 -6.81 5.35 -15.29
N ALA A 165 -6.73 6.41 -16.09
CA ALA A 165 -7.86 6.91 -16.87
C ALA A 165 -8.34 5.92 -17.95
N VAL A 166 -9.63 5.62 -17.94
CA VAL A 166 -10.28 4.74 -18.91
C VAL A 166 -10.39 5.46 -20.27
N PRO A 167 -9.96 4.83 -21.38
CA PRO A 167 -10.04 5.45 -22.71
C PRO A 167 -11.48 5.79 -23.12
N ALA A 168 -11.67 6.93 -23.78
CA ALA A 168 -12.98 7.32 -24.27
C ALA A 168 -13.53 6.34 -25.32
N GLY A 169 -14.83 6.05 -25.25
CA GLY A 169 -15.52 5.22 -26.25
C GLY A 169 -15.44 3.71 -26.02
N VAL A 170 -14.88 3.26 -24.89
CA VAL A 170 -14.96 1.87 -24.43
C VAL A 170 -16.22 1.64 -23.59
N ASP A 171 -16.70 0.39 -23.55
CA ASP A 171 -17.80 0.02 -22.64
C ASP A 171 -17.26 -0.01 -21.21
N ASN A 172 -17.71 0.94 -20.40
CA ASN A 172 -17.24 1.16 -19.04
C ASN A 172 -18.45 1.34 -18.10
N PRO A 173 -18.88 0.29 -17.39
CA PRO A 173 -19.96 0.36 -16.42
C PRO A 173 -19.56 1.03 -15.08
N GLY A 174 -18.27 1.31 -14.86
CA GLY A 174 -17.71 1.87 -13.62
C GLY A 174 -17.32 3.35 -13.72
N GLU A 175 -16.40 3.76 -12.84
CA GLU A 175 -15.81 5.10 -12.85
C GLU A 175 -14.94 5.34 -14.10
N ASP A 176 -14.58 6.59 -14.39
CA ASP A 176 -13.73 6.98 -15.52
C ASP A 176 -12.24 6.67 -15.30
N VAL A 177 -11.91 6.08 -14.15
CA VAL A 177 -10.58 5.56 -13.80
C VAL A 177 -10.67 4.09 -13.35
N ARG A 178 -9.53 3.41 -13.28
CA ARG A 178 -9.36 2.15 -12.56
C ARG A 178 -8.20 2.25 -11.60
N ASP A 179 -8.39 1.72 -10.40
CA ASP A 179 -7.34 1.67 -9.40
C ASP A 179 -6.48 0.41 -9.56
N ARG A 180 -5.23 0.47 -9.06
CA ARG A 180 -4.32 -0.67 -8.91
C ARG A 180 -4.05 -1.49 -10.19
N VAL A 181 -3.97 -0.84 -11.35
CA VAL A 181 -3.71 -1.49 -12.63
C VAL A 181 -2.25 -1.89 -12.75
N LEU A 182 -1.94 -3.17 -12.97
CA LEU A 182 -0.59 -3.62 -13.28
C LEU A 182 -0.15 -3.08 -14.65
N VAL A 183 0.89 -2.25 -14.68
CA VAL A 183 1.44 -1.67 -15.92
C VAL A 183 2.80 -2.23 -16.32
N GLY A 184 3.60 -2.64 -15.33
CA GLY A 184 4.96 -3.13 -15.54
C GLY A 184 5.31 -4.28 -14.62
N MET A 185 6.18 -5.17 -15.10
CA MET A 185 6.71 -6.26 -14.28
C MET A 185 8.16 -6.56 -14.65
N ARG A 186 8.99 -6.76 -13.64
CA ARG A 186 10.39 -7.19 -13.77
C ARG A 186 10.62 -8.44 -12.93
N VAL A 187 11.24 -9.46 -13.50
CA VAL A 187 11.57 -10.71 -12.81
C VAL A 187 13.09 -10.89 -12.79
N ILE A 188 13.63 -11.22 -11.62
CA ILE A 188 15.05 -11.54 -11.40
C ILE A 188 15.16 -12.97 -10.90
N ASN A 189 15.87 -13.80 -11.65
CA ASN A 189 16.15 -15.18 -11.24
C ASN A 189 17.37 -15.27 -10.31
N THR A 190 17.70 -16.48 -9.85
CA THR A 190 18.84 -16.73 -8.96
C THR A 190 20.21 -16.48 -9.59
N GLU A 191 20.29 -16.38 -10.92
CA GLU A 191 21.52 -16.06 -11.66
C GLU A 191 21.69 -14.54 -11.84
N GLY A 192 20.71 -13.74 -11.40
CA GLY A 192 20.67 -12.29 -11.62
C GLY A 192 20.22 -11.90 -13.03
N ASN A 193 19.70 -12.84 -13.83
CA ASN A 193 19.13 -12.52 -15.14
C ASN A 193 17.80 -11.79 -14.93
N ILE A 194 17.63 -10.68 -15.64
CA ILE A 194 16.46 -9.81 -15.58
C ILE A 194 15.59 -10.06 -16.81
N THR A 195 14.30 -10.25 -16.58
CA THR A 195 13.27 -10.26 -17.65
C THR A 195 12.24 -9.18 -17.34
N GLU A 196 11.84 -8.41 -18.35
CA GLU A 196 10.97 -7.23 -18.21
C GLU A 196 9.75 -7.36 -19.11
N TYR A 197 8.60 -6.89 -18.62
CA TYR A 197 7.30 -6.94 -19.29
C TYR A 197 6.54 -5.64 -19.04
N GLY A 198 5.82 -5.16 -20.06
CA GLY A 198 5.01 -3.94 -19.95
C GLY A 198 5.84 -2.66 -19.83
N ASP A 199 5.28 -1.64 -19.19
CA ASP A 199 5.89 -0.33 -18.98
C ASP A 199 6.52 -0.25 -17.59
N LEU A 200 7.85 -0.02 -17.54
CA LEU A 200 8.60 0.08 -16.29
C LEU A 200 8.83 1.52 -15.84
N GLU A 201 8.34 2.51 -16.59
CA GLU A 201 8.33 3.89 -16.15
C GLU A 201 7.32 4.06 -15.01
N LEU A 202 7.73 4.75 -13.94
CA LEU A 202 6.84 5.02 -12.81
C LEU A 202 5.78 6.05 -13.22
N PRO A 203 4.48 5.73 -13.10
CA PRO A 203 3.40 6.70 -13.29
C PRO A 203 3.44 7.84 -12.28
N GLU A 204 2.48 8.78 -12.33
CA GLU A 204 2.35 9.83 -11.31
C GLU A 204 1.96 9.24 -9.94
N LEU A 205 0.88 8.44 -9.94
CA LEU A 205 0.40 7.71 -8.76
C LEU A 205 0.72 6.24 -8.94
N TRP A 206 1.59 5.69 -8.09
CA TRP A 206 2.11 4.35 -8.29
C TRP A 206 2.23 3.54 -7.01
N SER A 207 2.22 2.21 -7.16
CA SER A 207 2.70 1.27 -6.16
C SER A 207 3.73 0.32 -6.76
N LEU A 208 4.77 0.04 -5.98
CA LEU A 208 5.76 -0.99 -6.25
C LEU A 208 5.53 -2.17 -5.33
N VAL A 209 5.32 -3.35 -5.90
CA VAL A 209 5.19 -4.59 -5.13
C VAL A 209 6.36 -5.49 -5.44
N MET A 210 7.24 -5.68 -4.47
CA MET A 210 8.32 -6.67 -4.54
C MET A 210 7.85 -7.98 -3.91
N ILE A 211 8.02 -9.07 -4.65
CA ILE A 211 7.55 -10.41 -4.31
C ILE A 211 8.75 -11.36 -4.41
N HIS A 212 8.99 -12.14 -3.36
CA HIS A 212 9.87 -13.32 -3.43
C HIS A 212 9.01 -14.56 -3.54
N GLU A 213 9.13 -15.32 -4.63
CA GLU A 213 8.21 -16.41 -4.94
C GLU A 213 8.90 -17.59 -5.67
N PRO A 214 8.27 -18.78 -5.71
CA PRO A 214 8.78 -19.91 -6.47
C PRO A 214 8.82 -19.62 -7.98
N VAL A 215 9.68 -20.32 -8.73
CA VAL A 215 9.69 -20.20 -10.21
C VAL A 215 8.48 -20.89 -10.85
N GLU A 216 8.04 -22.01 -10.25
CA GLU A 216 6.99 -22.90 -10.79
C GLU A 216 5.56 -22.47 -10.37
N GLY A 217 5.38 -21.21 -9.96
CA GLY A 217 4.14 -20.74 -9.37
C GLY A 217 3.97 -21.10 -7.88
N GLY A 218 2.96 -20.51 -7.25
CA GLY A 218 2.54 -20.84 -5.88
C GLY A 218 2.61 -19.65 -4.92
N SER A 219 2.57 -19.94 -3.63
CA SER A 219 2.51 -18.91 -2.60
C SER A 219 3.87 -18.22 -2.39
N PRO A 220 3.91 -16.88 -2.29
CA PRO A 220 5.16 -16.15 -2.15
C PRO A 220 5.72 -16.31 -0.74
N TYR A 221 7.05 -16.37 -0.68
CA TYR A 221 7.85 -16.44 0.55
C TYR A 221 7.82 -15.11 1.31
N GLY A 222 7.70 -13.99 0.59
CA GLY A 222 7.57 -12.66 1.17
C GLY A 222 7.08 -11.64 0.15
N VAL A 223 6.39 -10.61 0.64
CA VAL A 223 5.86 -9.52 -0.20
C VAL A 223 6.02 -8.21 0.54
N VAL A 224 6.32 -7.13 -0.19
CA VAL A 224 6.24 -5.76 0.32
C VAL A 224 5.69 -4.84 -0.77
N GLU A 225 4.78 -3.96 -0.38
CA GLU A 225 4.25 -2.88 -1.21
C GLU A 225 4.73 -1.54 -0.65
N ILE A 226 5.10 -0.64 -1.56
CA ILE A 226 5.34 0.78 -1.28
C ILE A 226 4.53 1.57 -2.28
N SER A 227 3.87 2.61 -1.83
CA SER A 227 3.02 3.44 -2.67
C SER A 227 3.45 4.90 -2.61
N ASN A 228 3.38 5.56 -3.76
CA ASN A 228 3.44 7.00 -3.91
C ASN A 228 2.03 7.48 -4.27
N ILE A 229 1.18 7.50 -3.26
CA ILE A 229 -0.19 8.00 -3.35
C ILE A 229 -0.38 9.03 -2.24
N ASP A 230 -0.82 10.23 -2.63
CA ASP A 230 -1.26 11.23 -1.68
C ASP A 230 -2.65 10.82 -1.19
N TYR A 231 -2.70 10.11 -0.07
CA TYR A 231 -3.95 10.06 0.66
C TYR A 231 -4.23 11.48 1.12
N GLU A 232 -5.29 12.10 0.62
CA GLU A 232 -5.87 13.25 1.32
C GLU A 232 -6.14 12.76 2.75
N GLU A 233 -5.27 13.13 3.69
CA GLU A 233 -5.58 13.10 5.10
C GLU A 233 -6.80 13.99 5.21
N ASP A 234 -7.96 13.34 5.27
CA ASP A 234 -9.24 13.96 5.57
C ASP A 234 -8.95 14.95 6.70
N SER A 235 -8.92 16.24 6.36
CA SER A 235 -8.35 17.30 7.20
C SER A 235 -9.34 17.57 8.32
N ASN A 236 -9.59 16.55 9.12
CA ASN A 236 -10.48 16.57 10.23
C ASN A 236 -9.74 17.40 11.27
N ASN A 237 -10.19 18.65 11.36
CA ASN A 237 -9.88 19.60 12.42
C ASN A 237 -10.13 19.03 13.83
N GLU A 238 -10.59 17.80 13.97
CA GLU A 238 -10.67 17.00 15.19
C GLU A 238 -9.38 17.05 16.01
N LEU A 239 -8.19 16.90 15.40
CA LEU A 239 -6.94 16.99 16.16
C LEU A 239 -6.70 18.41 16.70
N LEU A 240 -6.99 19.42 15.88
CA LEU A 240 -6.92 20.83 16.24
C LEU A 240 -7.96 21.21 17.31
N LEU A 241 -9.16 20.64 17.26
CA LEU A 241 -10.24 20.79 18.23
C LEU A 241 -9.89 20.12 19.55
N ILE A 242 -9.32 18.91 19.53
CA ILE A 242 -8.82 18.22 20.72
C ILE A 242 -7.72 19.05 21.38
N VAL A 243 -6.74 19.55 20.61
CA VAL A 243 -5.68 20.41 21.13
C VAL A 243 -6.25 21.71 21.71
N ALA A 244 -7.18 22.36 21.01
CA ALA A 244 -7.84 23.57 21.50
C ALA A 244 -8.63 23.33 22.80
N PHE A 245 -9.33 22.19 22.90
CA PHE A 245 -10.08 21.81 24.09
C PHE A 245 -9.15 21.51 25.28
N CYS A 246 -8.03 20.82 25.06
CA CYS A 246 -7.01 20.58 26.08
C CYS A 246 -6.37 21.87 26.59
N VAL A 247 -6.07 22.83 25.70
CA VAL A 247 -5.54 24.15 26.08
C VAL A 247 -6.56 24.94 26.89
N LEU A 248 -7.83 24.93 26.51
CA LEU A 248 -8.91 25.58 27.26
C LEU A 248 -9.12 24.98 28.65
N LEU A 249 -9.11 23.64 28.77
CA LEU A 249 -9.20 22.93 30.05
C LEU A 249 -8.00 23.23 30.96
N GLY A 250 -6.79 23.21 30.39
CA GLY A 250 -5.57 23.57 31.12
C GLY A 250 -5.60 25.02 31.60
N GLY A 251 -6.08 25.94 30.75
CA GLY A 251 -6.30 27.34 31.13
C GLY A 251 -7.31 27.47 32.28
N LEU A 252 -8.47 26.82 32.18
CA LEU A 252 -9.48 26.81 33.23
C LEU A 252 -8.93 26.28 34.55
N LEU A 253 -8.17 25.17 34.55
CA LEU A 253 -7.56 24.62 35.76
C LEU A 253 -6.55 25.57 36.42
N VAL A 254 -5.78 26.33 35.64
CA VAL A 254 -4.80 27.30 36.16
C VAL A 254 -5.48 28.57 36.68
N PHE A 255 -6.59 28.98 36.08
CA PHE A 255 -7.28 30.24 36.40
C PHE A 255 -8.52 30.09 37.30
N ILE A 256 -8.90 28.87 37.71
CA ILE A 256 -9.88 28.69 38.78
C ILE A 256 -9.22 29.12 40.10
N PRO A 257 -9.69 30.20 40.76
CA PRO A 257 -9.14 30.61 42.04
C PRO A 257 -9.42 29.51 43.08
N ALA A 258 -8.35 29.04 43.73
CA ALA A 258 -8.49 28.18 44.90
C ALA A 258 -9.37 28.89 45.93
N LYS A 259 -10.49 28.28 46.29
CA LYS A 259 -11.32 28.76 47.40
C LYS A 259 -10.49 28.60 48.67
N ASN A 260 -9.88 29.69 49.15
CA ASN A 260 -9.28 29.70 50.48
C ASN A 260 -10.41 29.40 51.48
N SER A 261 -10.39 28.20 52.07
CA SER A 261 -11.27 27.87 53.18
C SER A 261 -10.92 28.79 54.33
N LEU A 262 -11.81 29.73 54.63
CA LEU A 262 -11.81 30.45 55.90
C LEU A 262 -12.24 29.44 56.98
N ASN A 263 -11.29 28.63 57.46
CA ASN A 263 -11.42 28.04 58.78
C ASN A 263 -11.08 29.16 59.76
N THR A 264 -12.11 29.85 60.23
CA THR A 264 -12.04 30.67 61.43
C THR A 264 -11.66 29.72 62.57
N GLU A 265 -10.47 29.87 63.15
CA GLU A 265 -10.15 29.26 64.43
C GLU A 265 -11.17 29.77 65.45
N GLU A 266 -11.97 28.86 66.00
CA GLU A 266 -12.80 29.10 67.18
C GLU A 266 -11.89 29.21 68.41
N GLU A 267 -11.90 30.37 69.07
CA GLU A 267 -11.79 30.49 70.54
C GLU A 267 -13.19 30.57 71.14
#